data_AF-A0A8T7GMF5-F1
#
_entry.id   AF-A0A8T7GMF5-F1
#
_cell.length_a   1.000
_cell.length_b   1.000
_cell.length_c   1.000
_cell.angle_alpha   90.00
_cell.angle_beta   90.00
_cell.angle_gamma   90.00
#
_symmetry.space_group_name_H-M   'P 1'
#
loop_
_entity.id
_entity.type
_entity.pdbx_description
1 polymer ?
#
loop_
_entity_poly.entity_id
_entity_poly.type
_entity_poly.pdbx_seq_one_letter_code
_entity_poly.pdbx_strand_id
1 'polypeptide(L)'
;MEIITGFEAKILHDGSIDCLKKYAEQNFIIASFHTVYKEKSIWKNALRNAIKDPLVNVIGHLAPEPTFVLEKNEVYEIADNLVENDKIIEINAKYQRPSIEWIEIFLQRGVKFHLGSDAHSLKDIGNYDNIHNLIEIVNSYKNR
;
A
#
# COMPACT_ATOMS: atom_id res chain seq x y z
N MET A 1 -17.74 -10.05 -14.56
CA MET A 1 -16.59 -9.17 -14.26
C MET A 1 -17.14 -7.85 -13.82
N GLU A 2 -16.76 -7.39 -12.64
CA GLU A 2 -17.09 -6.06 -12.15
C GLU A 2 -15.94 -5.12 -12.52
N ILE A 3 -16.26 -3.88 -12.92
CA ILE A 3 -15.26 -2.85 -13.22
C ILE A 3 -15.50 -1.72 -12.23
N ILE A 4 -14.49 -1.42 -11.42
CA ILE A 4 -14.49 -0.31 -10.46
C ILE A 4 -13.68 0.83 -11.06
N THR A 5 -14.24 2.03 -11.08
CA THR A 5 -13.52 3.23 -11.53
C THR A 5 -12.64 3.76 -10.40
N GLY A 6 -11.39 4.07 -10.73
CA GLY A 6 -10.38 4.44 -9.75
C GLY A 6 -9.15 5.07 -10.39
N PHE A 7 -8.24 5.54 -9.56
CA PHE A 7 -6.91 5.99 -9.98
C PHE A 7 -5.90 5.90 -8.84
N GLU A 8 -4.62 5.92 -9.22
CA GLU A 8 -3.52 6.05 -8.29
C GLU A 8 -3.21 7.54 -8.06
N ALA A 9 -3.32 8.00 -6.82
CA ALA A 9 -3.02 9.37 -6.42
C ALA A 9 -1.65 9.43 -5.74
N LYS A 10 -0.86 10.46 -6.06
CA LYS A 10 0.43 10.68 -5.42
C LYS A 10 0.23 11.18 -3.99
N ILE A 11 0.94 10.61 -3.02
CA ILE A 11 1.05 11.16 -1.66
C ILE A 11 2.05 12.32 -1.67
N LEU A 12 1.61 13.48 -1.21
CA LEU A 12 2.39 14.72 -1.10
C LEU A 12 3.19 14.77 0.21
N HIS A 13 4.02 15.81 0.36
CA HIS A 13 4.95 15.94 1.50
C HIS A 13 4.26 16.03 2.87
N ASP A 14 3.01 16.50 2.90
CA ASP A 14 2.18 16.64 4.10
C ASP A 14 1.27 15.42 4.30
N GLY A 15 1.31 14.45 3.38
CA GLY A 15 0.48 13.26 3.38
C GLY A 15 -0.91 13.43 2.77
N SER A 16 -1.24 14.60 2.24
CA SER A 16 -2.41 14.75 1.37
C SER A 16 -2.19 14.03 0.04
N ILE A 17 -3.26 13.65 -0.64
CA ILE A 17 -3.19 13.09 -1.99
C ILE A 17 -3.28 14.21 -3.04
N ASP A 18 -2.54 14.05 -4.13
CA ASP A 18 -2.54 14.97 -5.29
C ASP A 18 -3.83 14.79 -6.12
N CYS A 19 -4.96 15.16 -5.53
CA CYS A 19 -6.26 15.09 -6.17
C CYS A 19 -7.28 16.01 -5.48
N LEU A 20 -8.20 16.57 -6.27
CA LEU A 20 -9.35 17.28 -5.73
C LEU A 20 -10.35 16.30 -5.11
N LYS A 21 -10.78 16.60 -3.88
CA LYS A 21 -11.75 15.82 -3.10
C LYS A 21 -12.96 15.31 -3.90
N LYS A 22 -13.58 16.16 -4.72
CA LYS A 22 -14.76 15.80 -5.54
C LYS A 22 -14.55 14.61 -6.48
N TYR A 23 -13.32 14.38 -6.93
CA TYR A 23 -12.99 13.24 -7.78
C TYR A 23 -12.65 12.01 -6.93
N ALA A 24 -11.95 12.21 -5.81
CA ALA A 24 -11.62 11.13 -4.89
C ALA A 24 -12.88 10.49 -4.28
N GLU A 25 -13.89 11.28 -3.92
CA GLU A 25 -15.17 10.79 -3.36
C GLU A 25 -15.96 9.86 -4.28
N GLN A 26 -15.70 9.88 -5.59
CA GLN A 26 -16.44 9.13 -6.60
C GLN A 26 -15.67 7.93 -7.14
N ASN A 27 -14.47 7.68 -6.63
CA ASN A 27 -13.54 6.72 -7.22
C ASN A 27 -12.84 5.87 -6.14
N PHE A 28 -12.37 4.70 -6.54
CA PHE A 28 -11.48 3.89 -5.72
C PHE A 28 -10.05 4.42 -5.81
N ILE A 29 -9.48 4.81 -4.67
CA ILE A 29 -8.21 5.50 -4.58
C ILE A 29 -7.13 4.61 -4.00
N ILE A 30 -6.08 4.42 -4.78
CA ILE A 30 -4.80 3.90 -4.30
C ILE A 30 -3.88 5.10 -4.11
N ALA A 31 -3.30 5.28 -2.92
CA ALA A 31 -2.38 6.38 -2.64
C ALA A 31 -0.95 5.86 -2.52
N SER A 32 -0.02 6.43 -3.29
CA SER A 32 1.35 5.91 -3.42
C SER A 32 2.41 7.00 -3.33
N PHE A 33 3.61 6.61 -2.89
CA PHE A 33 4.76 7.50 -2.87
C PHE A 33 5.51 7.45 -4.20
N HIS A 34 5.54 8.58 -4.92
CA HIS A 34 6.38 8.78 -6.11
C HIS A 34 7.45 9.85 -5.89
N THR A 35 7.85 10.04 -4.63
CA THR A 35 8.86 11.02 -4.24
C THR A 35 9.72 10.43 -3.14
N VAL A 36 11.03 10.44 -3.36
CA VAL A 36 12.02 10.05 -2.36
C VAL A 36 12.29 11.27 -1.49
N TYR A 37 12.03 11.13 -0.19
CA TYR A 37 12.33 12.16 0.78
C TYR A 37 13.72 11.92 1.38
N LYS A 38 14.49 13.00 1.55
CA LYS A 38 15.83 12.93 2.17
C LYS A 38 15.78 12.41 3.60
N GLU A 39 14.73 12.77 4.34
CA GLU A 39 14.54 12.38 5.73
C GLU A 39 13.40 11.37 5.83
N LYS A 40 13.68 10.20 6.42
CA LYS A 40 12.69 9.14 6.67
C LYS A 40 11.49 9.65 7.50
N SER A 41 11.73 10.58 8.41
CA SER A 41 10.68 11.20 9.26
C SER A 41 9.59 11.90 8.43
N ILE A 42 9.96 12.54 7.31
CA ILE A 42 9.01 13.20 6.40
C ILE A 42 8.09 12.14 5.78
N TRP A 43 8.68 11.05 5.28
CA TRP A 43 7.93 9.93 4.72
C TRP A 43 6.97 9.30 5.74
N LYS A 44 7.44 9.05 6.96
CA LYS A 44 6.61 8.49 8.05
C LYS A 44 5.44 9.41 8.40
N ASN A 45 5.67 10.72 8.50
CA ASN A 45 4.62 11.69 8.80
C ASN A 45 3.59 11.76 7.66
N ALA A 46 4.04 11.82 6.40
CA ALA A 46 3.17 11.82 5.24
C ALA A 46 2.33 10.53 5.16
N LEU A 47 2.95 9.37 5.40
CA LEU A 47 2.25 8.08 5.41
C LEU A 47 1.17 8.06 6.49
N ARG A 48 1.48 8.48 7.72
CA ARG A 48 0.51 8.52 8.81
C ARG A 48 -0.70 9.40 8.46
N ASN A 49 -0.50 10.50 7.76
CA ASN A 49 -1.59 11.38 7.33
C ASN A 49 -2.40 10.74 6.18
N ALA A 50 -1.76 10.12 5.20
CA ALA A 50 -2.44 9.40 4.12
C ALA A 50 -3.27 8.21 4.63
N ILE A 51 -2.79 7.50 5.66
CA ILE A 51 -3.53 6.43 6.34
C ILE A 51 -4.81 6.96 7.01
N LYS A 52 -4.78 8.20 7.53
CA LYS A 52 -5.95 8.81 8.18
C LYS A 52 -6.95 9.42 7.20
N ASP A 53 -6.58 9.56 5.93
CA ASP A 53 -7.45 10.16 4.92
C ASP A 53 -8.60 9.19 4.57
N PRO A 54 -9.88 9.56 4.82
CA PRO A 54 -11.02 8.71 4.50
C PRO A 54 -11.26 8.54 2.99
N LEU A 55 -10.66 9.39 2.15
CA LEU A 55 -10.77 9.33 0.69
C LEU A 55 -9.83 8.28 0.09
N VAL A 56 -8.82 7.82 0.83
CA VAL A 56 -7.87 6.79 0.38
C VAL A 56 -8.41 5.41 0.73
N ASN A 57 -8.48 4.49 -0.22
CA ASN A 57 -8.91 3.12 0.06
C ASN A 57 -7.71 2.21 0.38
N VAL A 58 -6.62 2.36 -0.38
CA VAL A 58 -5.44 1.49 -0.32
C VAL A 58 -4.17 2.33 -0.30
N ILE A 59 -3.19 1.96 0.52
CA ILE A 59 -1.82 2.45 0.40
C ILE A 59 -1.06 1.57 -0.60
N GLY A 60 -0.66 2.16 -1.73
CA GLY A 60 0.03 1.48 -2.82
C GLY A 60 1.51 1.21 -2.52
N HIS A 61 2.03 0.11 -3.09
CA HIS A 61 3.43 -0.36 -3.07
C HIS A 61 4.34 0.28 -1.99
N LEU A 62 4.03 0.05 -0.71
CA LEU A 62 4.60 0.75 0.45
C LEU A 62 6.14 0.75 0.50
N ALA A 63 6.76 1.69 -0.21
CA ALA A 63 8.17 2.10 -0.17
C ALA A 63 8.38 3.15 -1.28
N PRO A 64 9.08 4.26 -1.03
CA PRO A 64 9.36 5.24 -2.09
C PRO A 64 10.41 4.74 -3.10
N GLU A 65 11.20 3.72 -2.74
CA GLU A 65 12.26 3.16 -3.58
C GLU A 65 12.67 1.74 -3.11
N PRO A 66 13.32 0.92 -3.97
CA PRO A 66 13.68 -0.46 -3.63
C PRO A 66 14.62 -0.62 -2.45
N THR A 67 15.45 0.38 -2.13
CA THR A 67 16.42 0.32 -1.01
C THR A 67 15.84 0.80 0.30
N PHE A 68 14.58 1.24 0.32
CA PHE A 68 13.95 1.75 1.53
C PHE A 68 13.75 0.62 2.56
N VAL A 69 14.22 0.87 3.78
CA VAL A 69 14.15 -0.07 4.90
C VAL A 69 13.55 0.60 6.12
N LEU A 70 12.81 -0.18 6.89
CA LEU A 70 12.20 0.19 8.15
C LEU A 70 12.69 -0.76 9.21
N GLU A 71 12.96 -0.23 10.40
CA GLU A 71 13.21 -1.05 11.57
C GLU A 71 11.92 -1.78 11.97
N LYS A 72 12.05 -2.93 12.63
CA LYS A 72 10.91 -3.79 12.97
C LYS A 72 9.82 -3.06 13.76
N ASN A 73 10.22 -2.20 14.71
CA ASN A 73 9.30 -1.37 15.50
C ASN A 73 8.55 -0.34 14.65
N GLU A 74 9.18 0.20 13.60
CA GLU A 74 8.52 1.12 12.67
C GLU A 74 7.46 0.40 11.83
N VAL A 75 7.71 -0.86 11.46
CA VAL A 75 6.71 -1.68 10.73
C VAL A 75 5.51 -2.00 11.62
N TYR A 76 5.74 -2.33 12.90
CA TYR A 76 4.65 -2.51 13.88
C TYR A 76 3.85 -1.21 14.07
N GLU A 77 4.51 -0.06 14.19
CA GLU A 77 3.84 1.23 14.29
C GLU A 77 2.93 1.49 13.08
N ILE A 78 3.43 1.23 11.86
CA ILE A 78 2.64 1.37 10.63
C ILE A 78 1.45 0.40 10.63
N ALA A 79 1.67 -0.86 11.01
CA ALA A 79 0.61 -1.87 11.08
C ALA A 79 -0.53 -1.43 12.01
N ASP A 80 -0.20 -0.87 13.16
CA ASP A 80 -1.16 -0.38 14.15
C ASP A 80 -1.99 0.77 13.58
N ASN A 81 -1.31 1.74 12.95
CA ASN A 81 -1.99 2.86 12.29
C ASN A 81 -2.93 2.39 11.16
N LEU A 82 -2.53 1.39 10.37
CA LEU A 82 -3.37 0.82 9.32
C LEU A 82 -4.64 0.19 9.90
N VAL A 83 -4.52 -0.63 10.94
CA VAL A 83 -5.66 -1.30 11.58
C VAL A 83 -6.60 -0.31 12.26
N GLU A 84 -6.06 0.65 13.01
CA GLU A 84 -6.84 1.69 13.70
C GLU A 84 -7.69 2.54 12.75
N ASN A 85 -7.25 2.69 11.49
CA ASN A 85 -7.93 3.49 10.47
C ASN A 85 -8.62 2.65 9.38
N ASP A 86 -8.79 1.33 9.61
CA ASP A 86 -9.31 0.35 8.65
C ASP A 86 -8.72 0.49 7.23
N LYS A 87 -7.42 0.75 7.16
CA LYS A 87 -6.71 1.01 5.92
C LYS A 87 -6.11 -0.27 5.35
N ILE A 88 -6.22 -0.44 4.05
CA ILE A 88 -5.72 -1.59 3.29
C ILE A 88 -4.35 -1.24 2.71
N ILE A 89 -3.48 -2.24 2.58
CA ILE A 89 -2.18 -2.08 1.92
C ILE A 89 -2.08 -2.95 0.66
N GLU A 90 -1.42 -2.43 -0.38
CA GLU A 90 -1.21 -3.17 -1.62
C GLU A 90 -0.04 -4.16 -1.51
N ILE A 91 -0.24 -5.39 -1.97
CA ILE A 91 0.83 -6.29 -2.42
C ILE A 91 0.98 -6.10 -3.92
N ASN A 92 2.09 -5.50 -4.33
CA ASN A 92 2.32 -5.06 -5.70
C ASN A 92 3.27 -6.00 -6.44
N ALA A 93 2.83 -6.52 -7.59
CA ALA A 93 3.59 -7.47 -8.40
C ALA A 93 4.83 -6.84 -9.04
N LYS A 94 4.69 -5.64 -9.62
CA LYS A 94 5.78 -4.95 -10.32
C LYS A 94 6.93 -4.61 -9.39
N TYR A 95 6.64 -4.13 -8.18
CA TYR A 95 7.64 -3.74 -7.20
C TYR A 95 8.01 -4.83 -6.20
N GLN A 96 7.24 -5.93 -6.13
CA GLN A 96 7.40 -7.01 -5.15
C GLN A 96 7.44 -6.46 -3.71
N ARG A 97 6.47 -5.59 -3.40
CA ARG A 97 6.35 -4.90 -2.12
C ARG A 97 4.97 -5.13 -1.49
N PRO A 98 4.86 -5.17 -0.15
CA PRO A 98 5.92 -5.04 0.85
C PRO A 98 6.86 -6.26 0.90
N SER A 99 7.95 -6.21 1.68
CA SER A 99 8.80 -7.40 1.90
C SER A 99 8.04 -8.48 2.68
N ILE A 100 8.53 -9.73 2.60
CA ILE A 100 7.96 -10.86 3.36
C ILE A 100 7.89 -10.54 4.87
N GLU A 101 8.98 -10.00 5.44
CA GLU A 101 9.02 -9.65 6.87
C GLU A 101 7.91 -8.64 7.25
N TRP A 102 7.65 -7.66 6.38
CA TRP A 102 6.60 -6.67 6.65
C TRP A 102 5.22 -7.29 6.50
N ILE A 103 5.02 -8.15 5.49
CA ILE A 103 3.77 -8.89 5.31
C ILE A 103 3.46 -9.76 6.53
N GLU A 104 4.45 -10.46 7.09
CA GLU A 104 4.27 -11.27 8.31
C GLU A 104 3.83 -10.42 9.50
N ILE A 105 4.44 -9.25 9.70
CA ILE A 105 4.04 -8.31 10.77
C ILE A 105 2.62 -7.77 10.53
N PHE A 106 2.32 -7.36 9.30
CA PHE A 106 1.00 -6.89 8.91
C PHE A 106 -0.09 -7.95 9.14
N LEU A 107 0.17 -9.21 8.79
CA LEU A 107 -0.71 -10.34 9.07
C LEU A 107 -0.90 -10.56 10.59
N GLN A 108 0.19 -10.52 11.36
CA GLN A 108 0.13 -10.64 12.84
C GLN A 108 -0.76 -9.57 13.49
N ARG A 109 -0.78 -8.35 12.93
CA ARG A 109 -1.57 -7.23 13.44
C ARG A 109 -2.99 -7.18 12.87
N GLY A 110 -3.30 -7.97 11.85
CA GLY A 110 -4.63 -8.02 11.23
C GLY A 110 -4.84 -6.99 10.11
N VAL A 111 -3.77 -6.50 9.51
CA VAL A 111 -3.83 -5.61 8.33
C VAL A 111 -4.41 -6.38 7.14
N LYS A 112 -5.30 -5.73 6.39
CA LYS A 112 -5.89 -6.25 5.16
C LYS A 112 -5.02 -5.91 3.95
N PHE A 113 -5.05 -6.78 2.95
CA PHE A 113 -4.26 -6.62 1.72
C PHE A 113 -5.14 -6.48 0.47
N HIS A 114 -4.68 -5.64 -0.46
CA HIS A 114 -5.18 -5.51 -1.83
C HIS A 114 -4.10 -6.02 -2.79
N LEU A 115 -4.46 -6.78 -3.82
CA LEU A 115 -3.48 -7.30 -4.79
C LEU A 115 -3.45 -6.40 -6.03
N GLY A 116 -2.26 -5.93 -6.40
CA GLY A 116 -2.08 -5.02 -7.54
C GLY A 116 -1.00 -5.53 -8.49
N SER A 117 -1.29 -5.59 -9.80
CA SER A 117 -0.29 -5.96 -10.81
C SER A 117 0.54 -4.76 -11.29
N ASP A 118 -0.01 -3.55 -11.13
CA ASP A 118 0.58 -2.30 -11.65
C ASP A 118 0.96 -2.40 -13.15
N ALA A 119 0.02 -2.99 -13.88
CA ALA A 119 0.17 -3.31 -15.29
C ALA A 119 0.20 -2.05 -16.16
N HIS A 120 1.29 -1.88 -16.91
CA HIS A 120 1.44 -0.85 -17.93
C HIS A 120 1.31 -1.41 -19.36
N SER A 121 0.98 -2.70 -19.47
CA SER A 121 0.64 -3.39 -20.72
C SER A 121 -0.36 -4.52 -20.47
N LEU A 122 -1.09 -4.93 -21.51
CA LEU A 122 -2.16 -5.94 -21.38
C LEU A 122 -1.68 -7.29 -20.82
N LYS A 123 -0.47 -7.71 -21.16
CA LYS A 123 0.13 -8.98 -20.69
C LYS A 123 0.45 -8.97 -19.19
N ASP A 124 0.53 -7.80 -18.58
CA ASP A 124 0.87 -7.68 -17.16
C ASP A 124 -0.38 -7.63 -16.27
N ILE A 125 -1.57 -7.46 -16.86
CA ILE A 125 -2.84 -7.40 -16.11
C ILE A 125 -3.05 -8.73 -15.40
N GLY A 126 -3.04 -8.68 -14.06
CA GLY A 126 -3.23 -9.86 -13.23
C GLY A 126 -2.09 -10.87 -13.28
N ASN A 127 -0.93 -10.48 -13.83
CA ASN A 127 0.27 -11.30 -13.76
C ASN A 127 0.87 -11.17 -12.34
N TYR A 128 0.79 -12.26 -11.59
CA TYR A 128 1.24 -12.33 -10.20
C TYR A 128 2.32 -13.41 -9.98
N ASP A 129 2.89 -13.94 -11.06
CA ASP A 129 3.81 -15.08 -11.01
C ASP A 129 5.02 -14.78 -10.11
N ASN A 130 5.52 -13.54 -10.15
CA ASN A 130 6.69 -13.10 -9.38
C ASN A 130 6.42 -12.81 -7.90
N ILE A 131 5.15 -12.80 -7.47
CA ILE A 131 4.73 -12.62 -6.06
C ILE A 131 3.87 -13.78 -5.56
N HIS A 132 3.89 -14.92 -6.26
CA HIS A 132 3.10 -16.10 -5.89
C HIS A 132 3.35 -16.54 -4.43
N ASN A 133 4.62 -16.53 -4.02
CA ASN A 133 5.03 -16.81 -2.65
C ASN A 133 4.40 -15.85 -1.62
N LEU A 134 4.29 -14.56 -1.94
CA LEU A 134 3.68 -13.55 -1.05
C LEU A 134 2.18 -13.84 -0.87
N ILE A 135 1.51 -14.22 -1.96
CA ILE A 135 0.09 -14.58 -1.96
C ILE A 135 -0.16 -15.84 -1.12
N GLU A 136 0.70 -16.86 -1.27
CA GLU A 136 0.62 -18.09 -0.48
C GLU A 136 0.77 -17.82 1.02
N ILE A 137 1.72 -16.97 1.41
CA ILE A 137 1.92 -16.56 2.82
C ILE A 137 0.62 -15.95 3.38
N VAL A 138 0.03 -14.99 2.67
CA VAL A 138 -1.23 -14.34 3.10
C VAL A 138 -2.37 -15.35 3.21
N ASN A 139 -2.52 -16.24 2.24
CA ASN A 139 -3.58 -17.26 2.25
C ASN A 139 -3.40 -18.28 3.38
N SER A 140 -2.16 -18.66 3.68
CA SER A 140 -1.86 -19.60 4.76
C SER A 140 -2.25 -19.05 6.14
N TYR A 141 -2.18 -17.73 6.32
CA TYR A 141 -2.51 -17.06 7.58
C TYR A 141 -4.03 -16.96 7.81
N LYS A 142 -4.81 -16.79 6.73
CA LYS A 142 -6.29 -16.76 6.82
C LYS A 142 -6.91 -18.09 7.22
N ASN A 143 -6.18 -19.19 7.03
CA ASN A 143 -6.63 -20.56 7.34
C ASN A 143 -6.18 -21.04 8.73
N ARG A 144 -5.66 -20.14 9.58
CA ARG A 144 -5.29 -20.40 10.98
C ARG A 144 -6.36 -19.84 11.91
#